data_AF-A0A4Q7LIJ3-F1
#
_entry.id   AF-A0A4Q7LIJ3-F1
#
_cell.length_a   1.000
_cell.length_b   1.000
_cell.length_c   1.000
_cell.angle_alpha   90.00
_cell.angle_beta   90.00
_cell.angle_gamma   90.00
#
_symmetry.space_group_name_H-M   'P 1'
#
loop_
_entity.id
_entity.type
_entity.pdbx_description
1 polymer ?
#
loop_
_entity_poly.entity_id
_entity_poly.type
_entity_poly.pdbx_seq_one_letter_code
_entity_poly.pdbx_strand_id
1 'polypeptide(L)'
;MQALLPLSIGPIDPLWLMLACGALVILLVHAAAAKLLDRSLFEQHLAAYGVADTLLPVAAIGMPVLEALAAIGLVTPWRAEAAVLAAALLALYAGAMAWHRLHGRVLDCGCGGTPLPLSWALVARNAVLIGLCAIAALPVLPREIGLADVATALAGLLLACVLYTALHQLLRHAAAVSAAAQSPLFRSHT
;
A
#
# COMPACT_ATOMS: atom_id res chain seq x y z
N MET A 1 9.72 39.67 -15.10
CA MET A 1 10.29 38.78 -14.06
C MET A 1 9.30 38.74 -12.89
N GLN A 2 8.15 38.10 -13.09
CA GLN A 2 7.11 37.95 -12.05
C GLN A 2 7.38 36.66 -11.29
N ALA A 3 7.40 36.79 -9.97
CA ALA A 3 7.63 35.75 -9.01
C ALA A 3 6.64 34.59 -9.20
N LEU A 4 7.20 33.39 -9.32
CA LEU A 4 6.48 32.14 -9.04
C LEU A 4 5.91 32.25 -7.62
N LEU A 5 4.59 32.31 -7.50
CA LEU A 5 3.90 32.07 -6.23
C LEU A 5 4.47 30.75 -5.67
N PRO A 6 5.11 30.72 -4.49
CA PRO A 6 5.25 29.46 -3.81
C PRO A 6 3.81 28.98 -3.58
N LEU A 7 3.46 27.81 -4.09
CA LEU A 7 2.33 27.07 -3.55
C LEU A 7 2.64 26.93 -2.06
N SER A 8 2.14 27.86 -1.23
CA SER A 8 2.27 27.76 0.22
C SER A 8 1.37 26.61 0.61
N ILE A 9 1.92 25.39 0.61
CA ILE A 9 1.19 24.23 1.07
C ILE A 9 0.89 24.49 2.54
N GLY A 10 -0.36 24.85 2.83
CA GLY A 10 -0.78 25.26 4.16
C GLY A 10 -0.69 24.11 5.16
N PRO A 11 -0.63 24.42 6.47
CA PRO A 11 -0.69 23.39 7.49
C PRO A 11 -2.00 22.60 7.39
N ILE A 12 -1.90 21.27 7.59
CA ILE A 12 -3.04 20.35 7.50
C ILE A 12 -3.75 20.23 8.85
N ASP A 13 -5.08 20.07 8.83
CA ASP A 13 -5.84 19.76 10.04
C ASP A 13 -5.38 18.43 10.67
N PRO A 14 -5.22 18.35 12.00
CA PRO A 14 -4.78 17.12 12.66
C PRO A 14 -5.69 15.91 12.42
N LEU A 15 -6.99 16.10 12.15
CA LEU A 15 -7.90 14.98 11.84
C LEU A 15 -7.52 14.29 10.52
N TRP A 16 -7.25 15.07 9.47
CA TRP A 16 -6.81 14.53 8.18
C TRP A 16 -5.46 13.85 8.31
N LEU A 17 -4.57 14.41 9.13
CA LEU A 17 -3.29 13.81 9.43
C LEU A 17 -3.44 12.46 10.15
N MET A 18 -4.32 12.36 11.16
CA MET A 18 -4.62 11.11 11.87
C MET A 18 -5.17 10.04 10.93
N LEU A 19 -6.07 10.40 10.02
CA LEU A 19 -6.61 9.48 9.01
C LEU A 19 -5.51 9.00 8.04
N ALA A 20 -4.69 9.90 7.51
CA ALA A 20 -3.63 9.57 6.58
C ALA A 20 -2.55 8.67 7.23
N CYS A 21 -2.00 9.11 8.37
CA CYS A 21 -1.00 8.34 9.12
C CYS A 21 -1.59 7.01 9.59
N GLY A 22 -2.80 6.99 10.14
CA GLY A 22 -3.44 5.76 10.63
C GLY A 22 -3.63 4.73 9.52
N ALA A 23 -4.12 5.14 8.35
CA ALA A 23 -4.32 4.24 7.22
C ALA A 23 -2.99 3.65 6.71
N LEU A 24 -1.96 4.48 6.59
CA LEU A 24 -0.62 4.06 6.20
C LEU A 24 0.01 3.10 7.22
N VAL A 25 -0.10 3.41 8.51
CA VAL A 25 0.44 2.58 9.60
C VAL A 25 -0.24 1.22 9.62
N ILE A 26 -1.58 1.17 9.60
CA ILE A 26 -2.33 -0.09 9.58
C ILE A 26 -1.89 -0.95 8.39
N LEU A 27 -1.77 -0.33 7.21
CA LEU A 27 -1.32 -1.04 6.02
C LEU A 27 0.11 -1.56 6.15
N LEU A 28 1.06 -0.71 6.49
CA LEU A 28 2.48 -1.06 6.54
C LEU A 28 2.75 -2.11 7.61
N VAL A 29 2.09 -2.00 8.77
CA VAL A 29 2.15 -3.03 9.81
C VAL A 29 1.57 -4.35 9.31
N HIS A 30 0.39 -4.33 8.67
CA HIS A 30 -0.20 -5.55 8.11
C HIS A 30 0.71 -6.19 7.05
N ALA A 31 1.29 -5.38 6.17
CA ALA A 31 2.18 -5.84 5.10
C ALA A 31 3.48 -6.42 5.67
N ALA A 32 4.11 -5.75 6.64
CA ALA A 32 5.30 -6.24 7.32
C ALA A 32 5.03 -7.54 8.07
N ALA A 33 3.93 -7.59 8.85
CA ALA A 33 3.53 -8.77 9.60
C ALA A 33 3.27 -9.97 8.68
N ALA A 34 2.52 -9.79 7.60
CA ALA A 34 2.24 -10.87 6.65
C ALA A 34 3.53 -11.45 6.02
N LYS A 35 4.50 -10.60 5.68
CA LYS A 35 5.79 -11.03 5.12
C LYS A 35 6.71 -11.69 6.13
N LEU A 36 6.69 -11.26 7.39
CA LEU A 36 7.51 -11.85 8.45
C LEU A 36 6.94 -13.18 8.95
N LEU A 37 5.61 -13.30 9.01
CA LEU A 37 4.93 -14.52 9.46
C LEU A 37 5.06 -15.67 8.45
N ASP A 38 5.05 -15.37 7.14
CA ASP A 38 5.32 -16.36 6.09
C ASP A 38 6.44 -15.87 5.16
N ARG A 39 7.64 -15.84 5.73
CA ARG A 39 8.84 -15.39 5.02
C ARG A 39 9.12 -16.25 3.77
N SER A 40 8.90 -17.57 3.86
CA SER A 40 9.10 -18.47 2.74
C SER A 40 8.22 -18.14 1.54
N LEU A 41 6.94 -17.83 1.79
CA LEU A 41 6.02 -17.41 0.75
C LEU A 41 6.43 -16.05 0.18
N PHE A 42 6.87 -15.11 1.02
CA PHE A 42 7.36 -13.82 0.53
C PHE A 42 8.63 -13.95 -0.32
N GLU A 43 9.55 -14.85 0.04
CA GLU A 43 10.74 -15.14 -0.76
C GLU A 43 10.37 -15.70 -2.14
N GLN A 44 9.38 -16.60 -2.21
CA GLN A 44 8.83 -17.10 -3.48
C GLN A 44 8.22 -15.97 -4.32
N HIS A 45 7.50 -15.03 -3.69
CA HIS A 45 7.00 -13.85 -4.39
C HIS A 45 8.16 -13.00 -4.94
N LEU A 46 9.21 -12.73 -4.15
CA LEU A 46 10.37 -11.97 -4.61
C LEU A 46 11.08 -12.65 -5.80
N ALA A 47 11.24 -13.98 -5.76
CA ALA A 47 11.77 -14.76 -6.87
C ALA A 47 10.89 -14.64 -8.12
N ALA A 48 9.56 -14.72 -7.97
CA ALA A 48 8.62 -14.56 -9.08
C ALA A 48 8.67 -13.16 -9.72
N TYR A 49 9.02 -12.14 -8.93
CA TYR A 49 9.28 -10.77 -9.39
C TYR A 49 10.68 -10.58 -9.99
N GLY A 50 11.53 -11.61 -10.00
CA GLY A 50 12.85 -11.59 -10.63
C GLY A 50 13.96 -11.02 -9.76
N VAL A 51 13.79 -11.00 -8.43
CA VAL A 51 14.89 -10.70 -7.51
C VAL A 51 15.92 -11.83 -7.59
N ALA A 52 17.20 -11.48 -7.74
CA ALA A 52 18.28 -12.46 -7.85
C ALA A 52 18.40 -13.33 -6.59
N ASP A 53 18.71 -14.62 -6.77
CA ASP A 53 18.80 -15.60 -5.68
C ASP A 53 19.73 -15.18 -4.54
N THR A 54 20.83 -14.50 -4.86
CA THR A 54 21.79 -13.97 -3.88
C THR A 54 21.22 -12.84 -3.00
N LEU A 55 20.19 -12.14 -3.50
CA LEU A 55 19.52 -11.03 -2.81
C LEU A 55 18.24 -11.47 -2.09
N LEU A 56 17.67 -12.63 -2.43
CA LEU A 56 16.40 -13.11 -1.86
C LEU A 56 16.40 -13.11 -0.33
N PRO A 57 17.41 -13.66 0.38
CA PRO A 57 17.37 -13.70 1.85
C PRO A 57 17.40 -12.31 2.48
N VAL A 58 18.14 -11.38 1.86
CA VAL A 58 18.30 -10.00 2.32
C VAL A 58 17.02 -9.22 2.04
N ALA A 59 16.45 -9.33 0.83
CA ALA A 59 15.22 -8.65 0.45
C ALA A 59 14.01 -9.16 1.26
N ALA A 60 13.96 -10.46 1.55
CA ALA A 60 12.88 -11.08 2.33
C ALA A 60 12.77 -10.53 3.77
N ILE A 61 13.88 -10.04 4.34
CA ILE A 61 13.90 -9.39 5.66
C ILE A 61 13.89 -7.87 5.53
N GLY A 62 14.71 -7.32 4.63
CA GLY A 62 14.91 -5.89 4.48
C GLY A 62 13.61 -5.15 4.14
N MET A 63 12.80 -5.71 3.24
CA MET A 63 11.53 -5.10 2.84
C MET A 63 10.55 -4.96 4.01
N PRO A 64 10.18 -6.03 4.76
CA PRO A 64 9.30 -5.88 5.91
C PRO A 64 9.90 -5.02 7.05
N VAL A 65 11.23 -5.02 7.21
CA VAL A 65 11.88 -4.12 8.18
C VAL A 65 11.70 -2.66 7.77
N LEU A 66 11.89 -2.31 6.50
CA LEU A 66 11.65 -0.95 6.01
C LEU A 66 10.18 -0.54 6.15
N GLU A 67 9.24 -1.46 5.89
CA GLU A 67 7.81 -1.24 6.12
C GLU A 67 7.50 -0.96 7.60
N ALA A 68 8.06 -1.75 8.51
CA ALA A 68 7.91 -1.56 9.95
C ALA A 68 8.53 -0.24 10.43
N LEU A 69 9.73 0.12 9.94
CA LEU A 69 10.38 1.38 10.26
C LEU A 69 9.56 2.59 9.77
N ALA A 70 9.00 2.51 8.56
CA ALA A 70 8.11 3.54 8.04
C ALA A 70 6.85 3.67 8.92
N ALA A 71 6.24 2.56 9.33
CA ALA A 71 5.06 2.57 10.21
C ALA A 71 5.38 3.19 11.58
N ILE A 72 6.49 2.79 12.21
CA ILE A 72 6.92 3.36 13.51
C ILE A 72 7.21 4.85 13.34
N GLY A 73 7.96 5.23 12.32
CA GLY A 73 8.33 6.63 12.08
C GLY A 73 7.10 7.55 11.90
N LEU A 74 6.04 7.08 11.24
CA LEU A 74 4.80 7.83 11.01
C LEU A 74 4.08 8.26 12.30
N VAL A 75 4.31 7.59 13.43
CA VAL A 75 3.71 7.92 14.74
C VAL A 75 4.69 8.60 15.70
N THR A 76 5.84 9.05 15.19
CA THR A 76 6.92 9.68 15.98
C THR A 76 7.23 11.08 15.43
N PRO A 77 8.17 11.83 16.04
CA PRO A 77 8.63 13.10 15.46
C PRO A 77 9.25 12.97 14.05
N TRP A 78 9.71 11.78 13.64
CA TRP A 78 10.28 11.50 12.30
C TRP A 78 9.21 11.22 11.22
N ARG A 79 7.99 11.71 11.44
CA ARG A 79 6.82 11.46 10.60
C ARG A 79 7.04 11.83 9.13
N ALA A 80 7.68 12.97 8.87
CA ALA A 80 7.85 13.46 7.50
C ALA A 80 8.83 12.58 6.71
N GLU A 81 9.95 12.19 7.33
CA GLU A 81 10.95 11.28 6.78
C GLU A 81 10.35 9.88 6.56
N ALA A 82 9.57 9.42 7.53
CA ALA A 82 8.87 8.14 7.44
C ALA A 82 7.81 8.13 6.33
N ALA A 83 7.12 9.25 6.10
CA ALA A 83 6.18 9.40 4.99
C ALA A 83 6.89 9.33 3.63
N VAL A 84 8.10 9.90 3.51
CA VAL A 84 8.93 9.76 2.30
C VAL A 84 9.35 8.30 2.09
N LEU A 85 9.79 7.61 3.14
CA LEU A 85 10.12 6.19 3.06
C LEU A 85 8.90 5.34 2.64
N ALA A 86 7.74 5.58 3.24
CA ALA A 86 6.50 4.92 2.88
C ALA A 86 6.13 5.17 1.40
N ALA A 87 6.23 6.42 0.94
CA ALA A 87 5.99 6.77 -0.46
C ALA A 87 6.95 6.04 -1.40
N ALA A 88 8.23 5.94 -1.06
CA ALA A 88 9.23 5.23 -1.84
C ALA A 88 8.93 3.72 -1.94
N LEU A 89 8.54 3.08 -0.82
CA LEU A 89 8.13 1.68 -0.79
C LEU A 89 6.88 1.44 -1.65
N LEU A 90 5.86 2.28 -1.49
CA LEU A 90 4.61 2.18 -2.27
C LEU A 90 4.85 2.42 -3.77
N ALA A 91 5.74 3.36 -4.13
CA ALA A 91 6.12 3.62 -5.50
C ALA A 91 6.91 2.44 -6.11
N LEU A 92 7.81 1.84 -5.34
CA LEU A 92 8.52 0.62 -5.72
C LEU A 92 7.52 -0.52 -6.01
N TYR A 93 6.56 -0.76 -5.12
CA TYR A 93 5.51 -1.77 -5.33
C TYR A 93 4.65 -1.45 -6.54
N ALA A 94 4.15 -0.22 -6.66
CA ALA A 94 3.34 0.20 -7.80
C ALA A 94 4.08 0.03 -9.13
N GLY A 95 5.36 0.43 -9.19
CA GLY A 95 6.21 0.33 -10.36
C GLY A 95 6.48 -1.12 -10.76
N ALA A 96 6.84 -1.98 -9.80
CA ALA A 96 7.04 -3.41 -10.05
C ALA A 96 5.76 -4.07 -10.58
N MET A 97 4.61 -3.80 -9.94
CA MET A 97 3.32 -4.33 -10.38
C MET A 97 2.95 -3.85 -11.79
N ALA A 98 3.09 -2.55 -12.07
CA ALA A 98 2.79 -1.97 -13.37
C ALA A 98 3.69 -2.57 -14.47
N TRP A 99 5.00 -2.70 -14.19
CA TRP A 99 5.95 -3.34 -15.11
C TRP A 99 5.53 -4.75 -15.48
N HIS A 100 5.28 -5.61 -14.49
CA HIS A 100 4.85 -7.00 -14.76
C HIS A 100 3.52 -7.06 -15.50
N ARG A 101 2.57 -6.16 -15.19
CA ARG A 101 1.29 -6.13 -15.89
C ARG A 101 1.45 -5.71 -17.35
N LEU A 102 2.27 -4.71 -17.64
CA LEU A 102 2.57 -4.27 -19.01
C LEU A 102 3.19 -5.39 -19.86
N HIS A 103 3.92 -6.30 -19.23
CA HIS A 103 4.53 -7.47 -19.87
C HIS A 103 3.64 -8.73 -19.85
N GLY A 104 2.36 -8.60 -19.50
CA GLY A 104 1.40 -9.71 -19.52
C GLY A 104 1.66 -10.81 -18.49
N ARG A 105 2.47 -10.55 -17.46
CA ARG A 105 2.78 -11.54 -16.42
C ARG A 105 1.66 -11.60 -15.39
N VAL A 106 1.27 -12.82 -15.03
CA VAL A 106 0.27 -13.09 -13.98
C VAL A 106 1.03 -13.45 -12.71
N LEU A 107 1.12 -12.49 -11.79
CA LEU A 107 1.76 -12.63 -10.49
C LEU A 107 0.76 -12.26 -9.40
N ASP A 108 1.06 -12.63 -8.17
CA ASP A 108 0.35 -12.16 -6.99
C ASP A 108 0.96 -10.86 -6.44
N CYS A 109 0.14 -10.05 -5.76
CA CYS A 109 0.60 -8.81 -5.16
C CYS A 109 1.49 -9.01 -3.91
N GLY A 110 1.45 -10.20 -3.29
CA GLY A 110 2.26 -10.55 -2.12
C GLY A 110 2.00 -9.74 -0.84
N CYS A 111 1.04 -8.81 -0.84
CA CYS A 111 0.88 -7.80 0.23
C CYS A 111 -0.09 -8.20 1.36
N GLY A 112 -0.78 -9.34 1.28
CA GLY A 112 -1.88 -9.67 2.20
C GLY A 112 -2.04 -11.14 2.58
N GLY A 113 -0.97 -11.95 2.44
CA GLY A 113 -0.92 -13.38 2.79
C GLY A 113 -1.82 -14.30 1.95
N THR A 114 -2.86 -13.77 1.31
CA THR A 114 -3.76 -14.47 0.41
C THR A 114 -3.43 -14.13 -1.05
N PRO A 115 -3.49 -15.11 -1.96
CA PRO A 115 -3.26 -14.86 -3.39
C PRO A 115 -4.24 -13.80 -3.91
N LEU A 116 -3.70 -12.78 -4.57
CA LEU A 116 -4.45 -11.70 -5.17
C LEU A 116 -3.69 -11.26 -6.41
N PRO A 117 -4.18 -11.60 -7.61
CA PRO A 117 -3.45 -11.37 -8.83
C PRO A 117 -3.31 -9.88 -9.14
N LEU A 118 -2.22 -9.54 -9.82
CA LEU A 118 -1.93 -8.18 -10.23
C LEU A 118 -3.04 -7.59 -11.10
N SER A 119 -3.46 -6.38 -10.75
CA SER A 119 -4.44 -5.61 -11.50
C SER A 119 -4.11 -4.13 -11.45
N TRP A 120 -4.61 -3.37 -12.42
CA TRP A 120 -4.46 -1.91 -12.44
C TRP A 120 -5.12 -1.23 -11.24
N ALA A 121 -6.13 -1.87 -10.62
CA ALA A 121 -6.73 -1.42 -9.38
C ALA A 121 -5.72 -1.39 -8.22
N LEU A 122 -4.80 -2.36 -8.14
CA LEU A 122 -3.75 -2.39 -7.12
C LEU A 122 -2.68 -1.31 -7.35
N VAL A 123 -2.34 -1.03 -8.61
CA VAL A 123 -1.44 0.07 -8.98
C VAL A 123 -2.08 1.41 -8.58
N ALA A 124 -3.33 1.64 -8.95
CA ALA A 124 -4.08 2.85 -8.60
C ALA A 124 -4.20 3.02 -7.07
N ARG A 125 -4.46 1.93 -6.35
CA ARG A 125 -4.51 1.92 -4.88
C ARG A 125 -3.18 2.37 -4.26
N ASN A 126 -2.04 1.93 -4.78
CA ASN A 126 -0.74 2.41 -4.29
C ASN A 126 -0.50 3.89 -4.64
N ALA A 127 -0.95 4.35 -5.81
CA ALA A 127 -0.90 5.77 -6.16
C ALA A 127 -1.73 6.65 -5.20
N VAL A 128 -2.92 6.19 -4.79
CA VAL A 128 -3.73 6.88 -3.77
C VAL A 128 -3.01 6.93 -2.42
N LEU A 129 -2.38 5.84 -2.00
CA LEU A 129 -1.62 5.79 -0.75
C LEU A 129 -0.38 6.68 -0.77
N ILE A 130 0.29 6.82 -1.92
CA ILE A 130 1.37 7.81 -2.11
C ILE A 130 0.84 9.23 -1.90
N GLY A 131 -0.39 9.51 -2.36
CA GLY A 131 -1.09 10.76 -2.04
C GLY A 131 -1.28 10.98 -0.53
N LEU A 132 -1.65 9.92 0.21
CA LEU A 132 -1.72 9.99 1.67
C LEU A 132 -0.35 10.22 2.31
N CYS A 133 0.74 9.66 1.75
CA CYS A 133 2.10 9.97 2.21
C CYS A 133 2.43 11.45 2.02
N ALA A 134 2.02 12.07 0.92
CA ALA A 134 2.20 13.50 0.72
C ALA A 134 1.48 14.32 1.79
N ILE A 135 0.23 13.96 2.14
CA ILE A 135 -0.51 14.58 3.26
C ILE A 135 0.22 14.36 4.58
N ALA A 136 0.70 13.13 4.83
CA ALA A 136 1.44 12.77 6.03
C ALA A 136 2.81 13.45 6.16
N ALA A 137 3.33 14.06 5.10
CA ALA A 137 4.57 14.86 5.15
C ALA A 137 4.32 16.34 5.47
N LEU A 138 3.07 16.82 5.44
CA LEU A 138 2.74 18.22 5.65
C LEU A 138 2.91 18.66 7.12
N PRO A 139 3.23 19.95 7.36
CA PRO A 139 3.17 20.52 8.70
C PRO A 139 1.73 20.48 9.24
N VAL A 140 1.58 20.26 10.54
CA VAL A 140 0.28 20.18 11.21
C VAL A 140 -0.14 21.55 11.73
N LEU A 141 -1.42 21.88 11.60
CA LEU A 141 -1.99 23.09 12.21
C LEU A 141 -2.01 22.94 13.74
N PRO A 142 -1.62 23.97 14.51
CA PRO A 142 -1.72 23.94 15.97
C PRO A 142 -3.20 24.10 16.38
N ARG A 143 -3.96 23.02 16.24
CA ARG A 143 -5.36 22.88 16.67
C ARG A 143 -5.43 21.79 17.74
N GLU A 144 -6.22 22.05 18.79
CA GLU A 144 -6.49 21.05 19.82
C GLU A 144 -7.25 19.84 19.25
N ILE A 145 -6.81 18.64 19.66
CA ILE A 145 -7.45 17.37 19.28
C ILE A 145 -8.49 17.05 20.36
N GLY A 146 -9.76 17.06 19.98
CA GLY A 146 -10.87 16.71 20.86
C GLY A 146 -11.25 15.23 20.78
N LEU A 147 -12.13 14.79 21.69
CA LEU A 147 -12.68 13.42 21.67
C LEU A 147 -13.41 13.12 20.35
N ALA A 148 -14.12 14.11 19.79
CA ALA A 148 -14.81 13.97 18.52
C ALA A 148 -13.83 13.66 17.37
N ASP A 149 -12.66 14.33 17.33
CA ASP A 149 -11.63 14.07 16.32
C ASP A 149 -11.11 12.63 16.40
N VAL A 150 -10.83 12.15 17.62
CA VAL A 150 -10.39 10.78 17.85
C VAL A 150 -11.46 9.77 17.43
N ALA A 151 -12.72 9.99 17.83
CA ALA A 151 -13.83 9.12 17.46
C ALA A 151 -14.05 9.08 15.93
N THR A 152 -13.99 10.23 15.27
CA THR A 152 -14.11 10.34 13.81
C THR A 152 -12.94 9.66 13.11
N ALA A 153 -11.70 9.83 13.59
CA ALA A 153 -10.53 9.17 13.05
C ALA A 153 -10.65 7.65 13.17
N LEU A 154 -11.02 7.12 14.33
CA LEU A 154 -11.20 5.68 14.54
C LEU A 154 -12.31 5.10 13.65
N ALA A 155 -13.47 5.76 13.57
CA ALA A 155 -14.56 5.33 12.70
C ALA A 155 -14.15 5.36 11.21
N GLY A 156 -13.44 6.41 10.78
CA GLY A 156 -12.93 6.53 9.42
C GLY A 156 -11.89 5.45 9.08
N LEU A 157 -10.97 5.15 10.00
CA LEU A 157 -9.99 4.08 9.83
C LEU A 157 -10.65 2.70 9.78
N LEU A 158 -11.63 2.44 10.64
CA LEU A 158 -12.40 1.20 10.61
C LEU A 158 -13.12 1.03 9.26
N LEU A 159 -13.81 2.08 8.80
CA LEU A 159 -14.46 2.09 7.49
C LEU A 159 -13.45 1.85 6.36
N ALA A 160 -12.29 2.52 6.40
CA ALA A 160 -11.23 2.33 5.42
C ALA A 160 -10.73 0.87 5.39
N CYS A 161 -10.56 0.23 6.54
CA CYS A 161 -10.20 -1.19 6.64
C CYS A 161 -11.28 -2.11 6.02
N VAL A 162 -12.55 -1.85 6.31
CA VAL A 162 -13.66 -2.61 5.73
C VAL A 162 -13.71 -2.44 4.21
N LEU A 163 -13.58 -1.21 3.71
CA LEU A 163 -13.56 -0.94 2.27
C LEU A 163 -12.33 -1.57 1.58
N TYR A 164 -11.17 -1.51 2.23
CA TYR A 164 -9.95 -2.13 1.74
C TYR A 164 -10.08 -3.65 1.62
N THR A 165 -10.60 -4.31 2.65
CA THR A 165 -10.82 -5.76 2.63
C THR A 165 -11.90 -6.15 1.62
N ALA A 166 -12.99 -5.39 1.52
CA ALA A 166 -14.05 -5.61 0.53
C ALA A 166 -13.52 -5.47 -0.91
N LEU A 167 -12.71 -4.44 -1.19
CA LEU A 167 -12.04 -4.27 -2.48
C LEU A 167 -11.14 -5.48 -2.80
N HIS A 168 -10.34 -5.94 -1.84
CA HIS A 168 -9.49 -7.12 -2.01
C HIS A 168 -10.29 -8.40 -2.27
N GLN A 169 -11.45 -8.57 -1.63
CA GLN A 169 -12.34 -9.71 -1.89
C GLN A 169 -12.95 -9.63 -3.31
N LEU A 170 -13.43 -8.44 -3.70
CA LEU A 170 -14.03 -8.21 -5.01
C LEU A 170 -13.02 -8.45 -6.14
N LEU A 171 -11.79 -7.97 -6.00
CA LEU A 171 -10.73 -8.17 -6.99
C LEU A 171 -10.36 -9.65 -7.14
N ARG A 172 -10.29 -10.40 -6.03
CA ARG A 172 -10.06 -11.85 -6.08
C ARG A 172 -11.21 -12.58 -6.76
N HIS A 173 -12.44 -12.25 -6.40
CA HIS A 173 -13.62 -12.87 -7.00
C HIS A 173 -13.70 -12.58 -8.51
N ALA A 174 -13.48 -11.33 -8.92
CA ALA A 174 -13.46 -10.95 -10.34
C ALA A 174 -12.38 -11.70 -11.14
N ALA A 175 -11.19 -11.88 -10.56
CA ALA A 175 -10.13 -12.65 -11.19
C ALA A 175 -10.49 -14.13 -11.34
N ALA A 176 -11.08 -14.75 -10.32
CA ALA A 176 -11.52 -16.15 -10.36
C ALA A 176 -12.60 -16.38 -11.43
N VAL A 177 -13.59 -15.50 -11.52
CA VAL A 177 -14.65 -15.56 -12.55
C VAL A 177 -14.05 -15.41 -13.95
N SER A 178 -13.12 -14.47 -14.13
CA SER A 178 -12.45 -14.24 -15.42
C SER A 178 -11.63 -15.46 -15.87
N ALA A 179 -10.96 -16.13 -14.94
CA ALA A 179 -10.20 -17.35 -15.22
C ALA A 179 -11.12 -18.52 -15.60
N ALA A 180 -12.24 -18.71 -14.90
CA ALA A 180 -13.22 -19.76 -15.20
C ALA A 180 -13.83 -19.60 -16.60
N ALA A 181 -14.17 -18.37 -16.99
CA ALA A 181 -14.72 -18.04 -18.31
C ALA A 181 -13.74 -18.33 -19.46
N GLN A 182 -12.43 -18.32 -19.19
CA GLN A 182 -11.38 -18.59 -20.20
C GLN A 182 -11.03 -20.09 -20.30
N SER A 183 -11.54 -20.93 -19.40
CA SER A 183 -11.20 -22.35 -19.38
C SER A 183 -11.78 -23.09 -20.60
N PRO A 184 -11.00 -23.99 -21.23
CA PRO A 184 -11.41 -24.69 -22.45
C PRO A 184 -12.64 -25.59 -22.26
N LEU A 185 -12.97 -25.97 -21.01
CA LEU A 185 -14.18 -26.72 -20.67
C LEU A 185 -15.48 -25.95 -20.96
N PHE A 186 -15.44 -24.61 -21.04
CA PHE A 186 -16.58 -23.77 -21.37
C PHE A 186 -16.50 -23.12 -22.76
N ARG A 187 -15.46 -23.42 -23.57
CA ARG A 187 -15.48 -23.08 -25.00
C ARG A 187 -16.39 -24.08 -25.71
N SER A 188 -17.66 -23.70 -25.93
CA SER A 188 -18.50 -24.40 -26.89
C SER A 188 -17.82 -24.36 -28.26
N HIS A 189 -17.49 -25.54 -28.79
CA HIS A 189 -17.06 -25.69 -30.18
C HIS A 189 -18.22 -25.24 -31.09
N THR A 190 -18.17 -24.00 -31.55
CA THR A 190 -19.03 -23.46 -32.62
C THR A 190 -18.16 -23.02 -33.77
#